data_AF-A0A662TX22-F1
#
_entry.id   AF-A0A662TX22-F1
#
_cell.length_a   1.000
_cell.length_b   1.000
_cell.length_c   1.000
_cell.angle_alpha   90.00
_cell.angle_beta   90.00
_cell.angle_gamma   90.00
#
_symmetry.space_group_name_H-M   'P 1'
#
loop_
_entity.id
_entity.type
_entity.pdbx_description
1 polymer ?
#
loop_
_entity_poly.entity_id
_entity_poly.type
_entity_poly.pdbx_seq_one_letter_code
_entity_poly.pdbx_strand_id
1 'polypeptide(L)'
;MDPGIYLNVFPVKVPDEAVQVMTASRASFQDLRSLRQRLAEAGKNAWVYADGDTVYGYGLDAACLESRGFRKALLRLTEVPRLATRMVIEGLVSVLRREGYEILPRKGRQQAYHPEKFTWVVRGRVRVHRGYDLRALFWKDIHTDQLAFGLIADIFWVLRDDKNSRSVCARSGNNTGTTSLLPLARFRGNTYLVIPSSIPKWLVSDF
;
A
#
# COMPACT_ATOMS: atom_id res chain seq x y z
N MET A 1 -18.23 -7.51 -7.83
CA MET A 1 -17.03 -7.55 -8.68
C MET A 1 -16.80 -9.01 -8.99
N ASP A 2 -16.77 -9.40 -10.27
CA ASP A 2 -16.28 -10.72 -10.62
C ASP A 2 -14.82 -10.82 -10.15
N PRO A 3 -14.48 -11.75 -9.24
CA PRO A 3 -13.10 -11.98 -8.87
C PRO A 3 -12.46 -12.71 -10.04
N GLY A 4 -12.08 -11.97 -11.09
CA GLY A 4 -11.14 -12.52 -12.08
C GLY A 4 -10.00 -13.20 -11.33
N ILE A 5 -9.57 -14.37 -11.78
CA ILE A 5 -8.62 -15.22 -11.06
C ILE A 5 -7.33 -14.42 -10.82
N TYR A 6 -7.21 -13.83 -9.63
CA TYR A 6 -6.01 -13.12 -9.21
C TYR A 6 -5.05 -14.19 -8.70
N LEU A 7 -4.08 -14.57 -9.54
CA LEU A 7 -3.02 -15.52 -9.15
C LEU A 7 -2.09 -14.96 -8.05
N ASN A 8 -2.20 -13.67 -7.72
CA ASN A 8 -1.28 -12.95 -6.84
C ASN A 8 -1.93 -12.44 -5.54
N VAL A 9 -2.88 -13.19 -4.97
CA VAL A 9 -3.49 -12.85 -3.66
C VAL A 9 -2.81 -13.65 -2.56
N PHE A 10 -2.26 -12.96 -1.57
CA PHE A 10 -1.65 -13.53 -0.39
C PHE A 10 -2.60 -13.37 0.80
N PRO A 11 -2.93 -14.43 1.55
CA PRO A 11 -3.78 -14.33 2.72
C PRO A 11 -3.11 -13.48 3.80
N VAL A 12 -3.90 -12.65 4.49
CA VAL A 12 -3.44 -11.81 5.60
C VAL A 12 -4.21 -12.23 6.85
N LYS A 13 -3.49 -12.65 7.89
CA LYS A 13 -4.09 -12.86 9.20
C LYS A 13 -4.25 -11.51 9.89
N VAL A 14 -5.46 -11.24 10.36
CA VAL A 14 -5.73 -10.10 11.24
C VAL A 14 -5.94 -10.63 12.66
N PRO A 15 -5.52 -9.87 13.70
CA PRO A 15 -5.82 -10.23 15.09
C PRO A 15 -7.32 -10.40 15.32
N ASP A 16 -7.70 -11.44 16.07
CA ASP A 16 -9.08 -11.69 16.49
C ASP A 16 -9.45 -10.84 17.72
N GLU A 17 -8.45 -10.48 18.52
CA GLU A 17 -8.58 -9.59 19.66
C GLU A 17 -8.92 -8.15 19.23
N ALA A 18 -9.62 -7.45 20.12
CA ALA A 18 -9.89 -6.04 19.93
C ALA A 18 -8.57 -5.24 19.99
N VAL A 19 -8.35 -4.40 18.99
CA VAL A 19 -7.22 -3.48 18.94
C VAL A 19 -7.65 -2.11 19.47
N GLN A 20 -6.74 -1.47 20.20
CA GLN A 20 -6.95 -0.10 20.64
C GLN A 20 -6.76 0.87 19.47
N VAL A 21 -7.77 1.69 19.23
CA VAL A 21 -7.73 2.81 18.29
C VAL A 21 -8.26 4.09 18.93
N MET A 22 -8.17 5.16 18.18
CA MET A 22 -8.82 6.44 18.46
C MET A 22 -9.99 6.62 17.49
N THR A 23 -11.10 7.20 17.94
CA THR A 23 -12.27 7.46 17.09
C THR A 23 -12.77 8.89 17.27
N ALA A 24 -13.30 9.48 16.21
CA ALA A 24 -13.98 10.77 16.21
C ALA A 24 -15.10 10.79 15.18
N SER A 25 -16.07 11.70 15.34
CA SER A 25 -17.09 11.92 14.32
C SER A 25 -16.48 12.52 13.05
N ARG A 26 -16.88 12.01 11.88
CA ARG A 26 -16.48 12.56 10.57
C ARG A 26 -16.95 14.00 10.39
N ALA A 27 -18.06 14.40 11.03
CA ALA A 27 -18.56 15.77 10.99
C ALA A 27 -17.53 16.77 11.55
N SER A 28 -16.78 16.38 12.59
CA SER A 28 -15.73 17.20 13.20
C SER A 28 -14.44 17.29 12.36
N PHE A 29 -14.31 16.46 11.32
CA PHE A 29 -13.10 16.31 10.52
C PHE A 29 -13.42 16.11 9.05
N GLN A 30 -13.98 17.12 8.37
CA GLN A 30 -14.34 16.99 6.95
C GLN A 30 -13.10 16.80 6.05
N ASP A 31 -12.00 17.50 6.33
CA ASP A 31 -10.71 17.32 5.66
C ASP A 31 -9.65 16.70 6.58
N LEU A 32 -9.15 15.52 6.21
CA LEU A 32 -8.06 14.85 6.93
C LEU A 32 -6.67 15.26 6.46
N ARG A 33 -6.53 16.01 5.36
CA ARG A 33 -5.21 16.40 4.82
C ARG A 33 -4.44 17.25 5.82
N SER A 34 -5.08 18.28 6.37
CA SER A 34 -4.46 19.16 7.37
C SER A 34 -4.07 18.41 8.65
N LEU A 35 -4.87 17.42 9.07
CA LEU A 35 -4.54 16.59 10.21
C LEU A 35 -3.33 15.69 9.93
N ARG A 36 -3.30 15.03 8.77
CA ARG A 36 -2.17 14.18 8.35
C ARG A 36 -0.88 14.98 8.20
N GLN A 37 -0.96 16.17 7.61
CA GLN A 37 0.19 17.07 7.47
C GLN A 37 0.75 17.46 8.85
N ARG A 38 -0.10 17.90 9.78
CA ARG A 38 0.32 18.25 11.15
C ARG A 38 0.94 17.07 11.90
N LEU A 39 0.42 15.85 11.72
CA LEU A 39 1.02 14.65 12.31
C LEU A 39 2.42 14.39 11.74
N ALA A 40 2.58 14.53 10.42
CA ALA A 40 3.87 14.36 9.74
C ALA A 40 4.89 15.42 10.15
N GLU A 41 4.50 16.70 10.19
CA GLU A 41 5.35 17.82 10.63
C GLU A 41 5.79 17.66 12.09
N ALA A 42 4.91 17.13 12.94
CA ALA A 42 5.22 16.83 14.34
C ALA A 42 6.01 15.51 14.53
N GLY A 43 6.39 14.82 13.44
CA GLY A 43 7.11 13.55 13.48
C GLY A 43 6.35 12.43 14.18
N LYS A 44 5.01 12.49 14.23
CA LYS A 44 4.17 11.51 14.93
C LYS A 44 3.95 10.27 14.08
N ASN A 45 4.17 9.12 14.67
CA ASN A 45 3.86 7.80 14.13
C ASN A 45 2.37 7.46 14.38
N ALA A 46 1.50 8.28 13.79
CA ALA A 46 0.05 8.14 13.87
C ALA A 46 -0.58 8.41 12.50
N TRP A 47 -1.63 7.65 12.19
CA TRP A 47 -2.38 7.76 10.95
C TRP A 47 -3.86 7.98 11.25
N VAL A 48 -4.56 8.57 10.28
CA VAL A 48 -6.00 8.78 10.34
C VAL A 48 -6.69 8.32 9.07
N TYR A 49 -7.81 7.63 9.22
CA TYR A 49 -8.62 7.07 8.17
C TYR A 49 -10.11 7.35 8.43
N ALA A 50 -10.84 7.76 7.40
CA ALA A 50 -12.30 7.95 7.50
C ALA A 50 -13.01 6.77 6.86
N ASP A 51 -14.01 6.23 7.55
CA ASP A 51 -14.96 5.25 7.02
C ASP A 51 -16.38 5.59 7.51
N GLY A 52 -17.27 5.89 6.57
CA GLY A 52 -18.59 6.43 6.88
C GLY A 52 -18.53 7.68 7.76
N ASP A 53 -19.27 7.64 8.87
CA ASP A 53 -19.39 8.74 9.84
C ASP A 53 -18.30 8.75 10.92
N THR A 54 -17.32 7.86 10.83
CA THR A 54 -16.25 7.72 11.82
C THR A 54 -14.88 8.01 11.21
N VAL A 55 -14.05 8.73 11.96
CA VAL A 55 -12.61 8.87 11.70
C VAL A 55 -11.86 8.06 12.73
N TYR A 56 -11.07 7.12 12.26
CA TYR A 56 -10.21 6.26 13.04
C TYR A 56 -8.79 6.83 13.06
N GLY A 57 -8.17 6.83 14.24
CA GLY A 57 -6.77 7.12 14.46
C GLY A 57 -6.05 5.91 15.02
N TYR A 58 -4.88 5.58 14.50
CA TYR A 58 -4.10 4.41 14.91
C TYR A 58 -2.60 4.66 14.70
N GLY A 59 -1.76 3.78 15.23
CA GLY A 59 -0.29 3.92 15.26
C GLY A 59 0.25 4.11 16.67
N LEU A 60 1.58 4.11 16.81
CA LEU A 60 2.25 4.19 18.12
C LEU A 60 1.93 5.50 18.86
N ASP A 61 1.77 6.60 18.13
CA ASP A 61 1.48 7.92 18.69
C ASP A 61 0.00 8.29 18.63
N ALA A 62 -0.91 7.34 18.42
CA ALA A 62 -2.33 7.63 18.20
C ALA A 62 -2.97 8.40 19.39
N ALA A 63 -2.50 8.17 20.62
CA ALA A 63 -2.98 8.88 21.81
C ALA A 63 -2.86 10.41 21.70
N CYS A 64 -1.95 10.95 20.88
CA CYS A 64 -1.84 12.39 20.65
C CYS A 64 -3.07 13.00 19.95
N LEU A 65 -3.99 12.18 19.44
CA LEU A 65 -5.25 12.61 18.84
C LEU A 65 -6.32 12.98 19.88
N GLU A 66 -6.14 12.61 21.17
CA GLU A 66 -7.06 12.98 22.25
C GLU A 66 -7.22 14.50 22.38
N SER A 67 -6.11 15.25 22.27
CA SER A 67 -6.11 16.72 22.28
C SER A 67 -6.88 17.35 21.12
N ARG A 68 -7.29 16.53 20.14
CA ARG A 68 -8.07 16.94 18.97
C ARG A 68 -9.52 16.45 19.04
N GLY A 69 -9.94 15.86 20.16
CA GLY A 69 -11.32 15.40 20.36
C GLY A 69 -11.55 13.95 19.92
N PHE A 70 -10.50 13.19 19.61
CA PHE A 70 -10.64 11.75 19.45
C PHE A 70 -10.80 11.07 20.83
N ARG A 71 -11.48 9.94 20.86
CA ARG A 71 -11.68 9.11 22.06
C ARG A 71 -11.13 7.72 21.83
N LYS A 72 -10.57 7.10 22.88
CA LYS A 72 -10.13 5.70 22.83
C LYS A 72 -11.32 4.79 22.54
N ALA A 73 -11.11 3.79 21.70
CA ALA A 73 -12.04 2.71 21.45
C ALA A 73 -11.29 1.38 21.32
N LEU A 74 -11.93 0.30 21.72
CA LEU A 74 -11.50 -1.06 21.41
C LEU A 74 -12.40 -1.56 20.29
N LEU A 75 -11.81 -2.00 19.18
CA LEU A 75 -12.56 -2.54 18.04
C LEU A 75 -11.91 -3.79 17.51
N ARG A 76 -12.70 -4.74 17.00
CA ARG A 76 -12.16 -5.85 16.22
C ARG A 76 -12.00 -5.40 14.78
N LEU A 77 -10.89 -5.75 14.14
CA LEU A 77 -10.62 -5.33 12.77
C LEU A 77 -11.64 -5.91 11.76
N THR A 78 -12.29 -7.02 12.10
CA THR A 78 -13.39 -7.62 11.34
C THR A 78 -14.68 -6.79 11.36
N GLU A 79 -14.88 -5.94 12.38
CA GLU A 79 -16.04 -5.02 12.48
C GLU A 79 -15.89 -3.83 11.52
N VAL A 80 -14.66 -3.44 11.17
CA VAL A 80 -14.35 -2.30 10.30
C VAL A 80 -13.35 -2.72 9.21
N PRO A 81 -13.77 -3.53 8.23
CA PRO A 81 -12.84 -4.22 7.33
C PRO A 81 -12.07 -3.28 6.38
N ARG A 82 -12.63 -2.11 6.08
CA ARG A 82 -11.95 -1.05 5.33
C ARG A 82 -10.79 -0.42 6.12
N LEU A 83 -10.96 -0.27 7.44
CA LEU A 83 -9.88 0.15 8.32
C LEU A 83 -8.79 -0.93 8.38
N ALA A 84 -9.17 -2.19 8.55
CA ALA A 84 -8.22 -3.31 8.61
C ALA A 84 -7.34 -3.39 7.36
N THR A 85 -7.95 -3.38 6.17
CA THR A 85 -7.20 -3.36 4.90
C THR A 85 -6.31 -2.12 4.75
N ARG A 86 -6.75 -0.96 5.25
CA ARG A 86 -5.93 0.25 5.29
C ARG A 86 -4.70 0.07 6.18
N MET A 87 -4.88 -0.47 7.39
CA MET A 87 -3.81 -0.73 8.35
C MET A 87 -2.78 -1.71 7.80
N VAL A 88 -3.22 -2.78 7.12
CA VAL A 88 -2.33 -3.75 6.46
C VAL A 88 -1.43 -3.05 5.43
N ILE A 89 -2.01 -2.25 4.54
CA ILE A 89 -1.24 -1.55 3.49
C ILE A 89 -0.29 -0.51 4.08
N GLU A 90 -0.72 0.27 5.06
CA GLU A 90 0.15 1.27 5.69
C GLU A 90 1.28 0.64 6.50
N GLY A 91 1.00 -0.46 7.21
CA GLY A 91 2.00 -1.26 7.91
C GLY A 91 3.06 -1.80 6.95
N LEU A 92 2.64 -2.43 5.84
CA LEU A 92 3.55 -2.92 4.80
C LEU A 92 4.38 -1.79 4.17
N VAL A 93 3.74 -0.68 3.82
CA VAL A 93 4.42 0.50 3.26
C VAL A 93 5.45 1.07 4.24
N SER A 94 5.13 1.10 5.54
CA SER A 94 6.05 1.53 6.59
C SER A 94 7.30 0.64 6.64
N VAL A 95 7.12 -0.68 6.58
CA VAL A 95 8.23 -1.64 6.49
C VAL A 95 9.06 -1.39 5.22
N LEU A 96 8.42 -1.33 4.06
CA LEU A 96 9.12 -1.13 2.78
C LEU A 96 9.95 0.16 2.74
N ARG A 97 9.45 1.25 3.33
CA ARG A 97 10.23 2.49 3.45
C ARG A 97 11.50 2.30 4.28
N ARG A 98 11.44 1.55 5.40
CA ARG A 98 12.62 1.25 6.21
C ARG A 98 13.63 0.38 5.45
N GLU A 99 13.14 -0.45 4.54
CA GLU A 99 13.94 -1.25 3.61
C GLU A 99 14.43 -0.47 2.37
N GLY A 100 14.33 0.87 2.38
CA GLY A 100 14.84 1.74 1.31
C GLY A 100 13.94 1.84 0.07
N TYR A 101 12.72 1.30 0.09
CA TYR A 101 11.80 1.44 -1.04
C TYR A 101 11.21 2.86 -1.12
N GLU A 102 11.14 3.38 -2.35
CA GLU A 102 10.38 4.59 -2.67
C GLU A 102 8.91 4.22 -2.89
N ILE A 103 8.01 5.00 -2.28
CA ILE A 103 6.57 4.74 -2.29
C ILE A 103 5.86 5.79 -3.14
N LEU A 104 5.10 5.31 -4.12
CA LEU A 104 4.36 6.11 -5.08
C LEU A 104 2.86 5.97 -4.79
N PRO A 105 2.23 6.98 -4.16
CA PRO A 105 0.82 6.90 -3.83
C PRO A 105 -0.03 6.88 -5.10
N ARG A 106 -1.00 5.96 -5.15
CA ARG A 106 -2.04 5.88 -6.18
C ARG A 106 -3.42 5.86 -5.53
N LYS A 107 -4.47 6.14 -6.29
CA LYS A 107 -5.85 6.14 -5.78
C LYS A 107 -6.21 4.74 -5.27
N GLY A 108 -6.21 4.56 -3.95
CA GLY A 108 -6.52 3.30 -3.27
C GLY A 108 -5.46 2.19 -3.39
N ARG A 109 -4.25 2.52 -3.85
CA ARG A 109 -3.16 1.54 -4.09
C ARG A 109 -1.82 2.17 -3.75
N GLN A 110 -0.80 1.35 -3.51
CA GLN A 110 0.55 1.82 -3.22
C GLN A 110 1.53 1.13 -4.16
N GLN A 111 2.29 1.91 -4.92
CA GLN A 111 3.37 1.38 -5.74
C GLN A 111 4.68 1.52 -4.98
N ALA A 112 5.46 0.45 -4.86
CA ALA A 112 6.74 0.45 -4.18
C ALA A 112 7.84 -0.10 -5.09
N TYR A 113 9.01 0.53 -5.12
CA TYR A 113 10.18 -0.01 -5.82
C TYR A 113 11.47 0.46 -5.13
N HIS A 114 12.56 -0.27 -5.32
CA HIS A 114 13.83 0.06 -4.67
C HIS A 114 14.69 0.93 -5.63
N PRO A 115 15.05 2.16 -5.26
CA PRO A 115 15.74 3.10 -6.15
C PRO A 115 17.16 2.64 -6.52
N GLU A 116 17.81 1.86 -5.67
CA GLU A 116 19.17 1.35 -5.91
C GLU A 116 19.19 -0.02 -6.61
N LYS A 117 18.05 -0.71 -6.74
CA LYS A 117 17.98 -2.03 -7.40
C LYS A 117 17.39 -1.87 -8.80
N PHE A 118 18.26 -1.83 -9.80
CA PHE A 118 17.87 -1.67 -11.19
C PHE A 118 18.84 -2.40 -12.13
N THR A 119 18.42 -2.52 -13.38
CA THR A 119 19.28 -2.98 -14.48
C THR A 119 19.39 -1.88 -15.52
N TRP A 120 20.61 -1.68 -16.05
CA TRP A 120 20.84 -0.77 -17.16
C TRP A 120 20.39 -1.40 -18.48
N VAL A 121 19.65 -0.62 -19.28
CA VAL A 121 19.25 -0.98 -20.65
C VAL A 121 19.58 0.17 -21.60
N VAL A 122 19.43 -0.06 -22.91
CA VAL A 122 19.66 0.95 -23.96
C VAL A 122 21.05 1.58 -23.85
N ARG A 123 22.08 0.72 -23.91
CA ARG A 123 23.50 1.14 -23.84
C ARG A 123 23.81 2.02 -22.61
N GLY A 124 23.23 1.67 -21.45
CA GLY A 124 23.52 2.35 -20.18
C GLY A 124 22.82 3.71 -20.00
N ARG A 125 21.78 4.02 -20.79
CA ARG A 125 21.06 5.31 -20.68
C ARG A 125 19.78 5.25 -19.86
N VAL A 126 19.20 4.05 -19.70
CA VAL A 126 17.93 3.86 -19.01
C VAL A 126 18.10 2.84 -17.92
N ARG A 127 17.62 3.17 -16.72
CA ARG A 127 17.50 2.26 -15.58
C ARG A 127 16.09 1.67 -15.54
N VAL A 128 16.03 0.36 -15.43
CA VAL A 128 14.78 -0.39 -15.26
C VAL A 128 14.72 -0.89 -13.83
N HIS A 129 13.78 -0.36 -13.07
CA HIS A 129 13.52 -0.79 -11.70
C HIS A 129 12.30 -1.71 -11.68
N ARG A 130 12.43 -2.83 -10.98
CA ARG A 130 11.29 -3.69 -10.66
C ARG A 130 10.59 -3.14 -9.42
N GLY A 131 9.27 -3.05 -9.46
CA GLY A 131 8.42 -2.63 -8.35
C GLY A 131 7.18 -3.49 -8.18
N TYR A 132 6.41 -3.18 -7.15
CA TYR A 132 5.18 -3.85 -6.75
C TYR A 132 4.02 -2.85 -6.62
N ASP A 133 2.89 -3.09 -7.30
CA ASP A 133 1.60 -2.44 -7.07
C ASP A 133 0.84 -3.24 -6.00
N LEU A 134 0.69 -2.64 -4.82
CA LEU A 134 0.20 -3.25 -3.60
C LEU A 134 -1.24 -2.81 -3.33
N ARG A 135 -2.09 -3.77 -3.00
CA ARG A 135 -3.50 -3.54 -2.62
C ARG A 135 -3.89 -4.50 -1.52
N ALA A 136 -4.67 -4.06 -0.54
CA ALA A 136 -5.34 -4.97 0.37
C ALA A 136 -6.83 -4.99 0.05
N LEU A 137 -7.44 -6.14 0.27
CA LEU A 137 -8.87 -6.38 0.09
C LEU A 137 -9.36 -7.31 1.19
N PHE A 138 -10.68 -7.39 1.30
CA PHE A 138 -11.36 -8.35 2.14
C PHE A 138 -12.51 -8.96 1.35
N TRP A 139 -12.88 -10.19 1.69
CA TRP A 139 -14.03 -10.89 1.13
C TRP A 139 -14.70 -11.73 2.21
N LYS A 140 -15.95 -12.09 1.99
CA LYS A 140 -16.64 -13.08 2.82
C LYS A 140 -16.34 -14.46 2.24
N ASP A 141 -15.78 -15.34 3.05
CA ASP A 141 -15.58 -16.74 2.67
C ASP A 141 -16.95 -17.44 2.63
N ILE A 142 -17.26 -18.08 1.51
CA ILE A 142 -18.57 -18.71 1.28
C ILE A 142 -18.79 -19.99 2.10
N HIS A 143 -17.70 -20.62 2.59
CA HIS A 143 -17.76 -21.86 3.34
C HIS A 143 -17.81 -21.62 4.85
N THR A 144 -17.05 -20.64 5.34
CA THR A 144 -16.98 -20.35 6.78
C THR A 144 -17.91 -19.22 7.21
N ASP A 145 -18.46 -18.45 6.26
CA ASP A 145 -19.18 -17.20 6.49
C ASP A 145 -18.34 -16.12 7.21
N GLN A 146 -17.03 -16.35 7.33
CA GLN A 146 -16.10 -15.43 7.99
C GLN A 146 -15.50 -14.44 7.00
N LEU A 147 -15.05 -13.31 7.53
CA LEU A 147 -14.35 -12.32 6.75
C LEU A 147 -12.88 -12.72 6.59
N ALA A 148 -12.43 -12.87 5.34
CA ALA A 148 -11.04 -13.10 4.99
C ALA A 148 -10.38 -11.83 4.45
N PHE A 149 -9.08 -11.71 4.66
CA PHE A 149 -8.27 -10.57 4.21
C PHE A 149 -7.15 -11.05 3.30
N GLY A 150 -6.80 -10.22 2.32
CA GLY A 150 -5.74 -10.55 1.37
C GLY A 150 -4.99 -9.34 0.87
N LEU A 151 -3.73 -9.57 0.51
CA LEU A 151 -2.83 -8.63 -0.13
C LEU A 151 -2.63 -9.06 -1.58
N ILE A 152 -2.90 -8.17 -2.52
CA ILE A 152 -2.49 -8.29 -3.92
C ILE A 152 -1.14 -7.61 -4.08
N ALA A 153 -0.19 -8.31 -4.71
CA ALA A 153 1.10 -7.76 -5.12
C ALA A 153 1.35 -8.03 -6.60
N ASP A 154 1.11 -7.02 -7.45
CA ASP A 154 1.36 -7.09 -8.89
C ASP A 154 2.73 -6.48 -9.24
N ILE A 155 3.46 -7.06 -10.19
CA ILE A 155 4.75 -6.49 -10.62
C ILE A 155 4.51 -5.33 -11.58
N PHE A 156 5.23 -4.23 -11.38
CA PHE A 156 5.34 -3.14 -12.36
C PHE A 156 6.80 -2.73 -12.57
N TRP A 157 7.05 -1.97 -13.63
CA TRP A 157 8.39 -1.49 -13.97
C TRP A 157 8.42 0.03 -13.94
N VAL A 158 9.47 0.60 -13.36
CA VAL A 158 9.76 2.04 -13.42
C VAL A 158 10.97 2.25 -14.31
N LEU A 159 10.85 3.15 -15.28
CA LEU A 159 11.94 3.55 -16.14
C LEU A 159 12.44 4.93 -15.69
N ARG A 160 13.75 5.05 -15.51
CA ARG A 160 14.41 6.30 -15.16
C ARG A 160 15.62 6.52 -16.07
N ASP A 161 15.94 7.76 -16.35
CA ASP A 161 17.17 8.10 -17.07
C ASP A 161 18.40 8.10 -16.14
N ASP A 162 19.55 8.40 -16.72
CA ASP A 162 20.84 8.60 -16.04
C ASP A 162 20.77 9.70 -14.97
N LYS A 163 19.96 10.75 -15.21
CA LYS A 163 19.71 11.85 -14.28
C LYS A 163 18.68 11.54 -13.20
N ASN A 164 18.19 10.30 -13.12
CA ASN A 164 17.15 9.88 -12.18
C ASN A 164 15.80 10.57 -12.38
N SER A 165 15.61 11.24 -13.51
CA SER A 165 14.33 11.81 -13.88
C SER A 165 13.41 10.68 -14.30
N ARG A 166 12.14 10.78 -13.91
CA ARG A 166 11.13 9.87 -14.43
C ARG A 166 11.00 10.09 -15.91
N SER A 167 11.41 9.11 -16.69
CA SER A 167 10.96 8.99 -18.06
C SER A 167 9.47 8.69 -17.98
N VAL A 168 8.63 9.70 -18.20
CA VAL A 168 7.19 9.50 -18.31
C VAL A 168 6.98 8.65 -19.56
N CYS A 169 6.99 7.33 -19.40
CA CYS A 169 6.31 6.45 -20.33
C CYS A 169 4.82 6.71 -20.13
N ALA A 170 4.35 7.82 -20.71
CA ALA A 170 2.95 7.98 -21.00
C ALA A 170 2.56 6.71 -21.75
N ARG A 171 1.53 6.01 -21.26
CA ARG A 171 0.79 5.09 -22.12
C ARG A 171 0.20 5.98 -23.21
N SER A 172 0.95 6.18 -24.30
CA SER A 172 0.44 6.87 -25.48
C SER A 172 -0.59 5.93 -26.09
N GLY A 173 -1.83 6.08 -25.64
CA GLY A 173 -3.00 5.51 -26.29
C GLY A 173 -3.48 6.41 -27.42
N ASN A 174 -2.58 7.02 -28.20
CA ASN A 174 -2.95 7.77 -29.39
C ASN A 174 -2.07 7.40 -30.59
N ASN A 175 -2.80 7.16 -31.67
CA ASN A 175 -2.44 6.47 -32.88
C ASN A 175 -1.80 7.46 -33.88
N THR A 176 -0.56 7.87 -33.67
CA THR A 176 0.18 8.66 -34.67
C THR A 176 1.58 8.10 -34.86
N GLY A 177 1.81 7.61 -36.08
CA GLY A 177 3.03 6.94 -36.53
C GLY A 177 4.28 7.77 -36.30
N THR A 178 5.39 7.05 -36.16
CA THR A 178 6.75 7.56 -35.88
C THR A 178 6.99 8.03 -34.45
N THR A 179 6.73 7.15 -33.49
CA THR A 179 7.52 7.11 -32.25
C THR A 179 8.41 5.88 -32.34
N SER A 180 9.73 6.06 -32.33
CA SER A 180 10.70 4.97 -32.16
C SER A 180 10.56 4.44 -30.73
N LEU A 181 9.50 3.66 -30.51
CA LEU A 181 9.33 2.81 -29.35
C LEU A 181 10.49 1.84 -29.37
N LEU A 182 11.40 2.01 -28.42
CA LEU A 182 12.34 0.97 -28.05
C LEU A 182 11.57 -0.35 -27.96
N PRO A 183 12.00 -1.43 -28.63
CA PRO A 183 11.39 -2.73 -28.49
C PRO A 183 11.68 -3.22 -27.07
N LEU A 184 10.82 -2.84 -26.12
CA LEU A 184 10.86 -3.34 -24.76
C LEU A 184 10.45 -4.80 -24.81
N ALA A 185 11.48 -5.64 -24.76
CA ALA A 185 11.44 -7.09 -24.80
C ALA A 185 10.29 -7.65 -23.95
N ARG A 186 9.57 -8.62 -24.52
CA ARG A 186 8.74 -9.57 -23.77
C ARG A 186 9.63 -10.29 -22.76
N PHE A 187 9.68 -9.80 -21.52
CA PHE A 187 10.25 -10.54 -20.40
C PHE A 187 9.27 -11.65 -20.00
N ARG A 188 9.55 -12.89 -20.44
CA ARG A 188 8.92 -14.11 -19.90
C ARG A 188 9.76 -14.59 -18.71
N GLY A 189 9.20 -14.61 -17.52
CA GLY A 189 9.85 -15.18 -16.34
C GLY A 189 8.86 -15.56 -15.26
N ASN A 190 8.89 -16.83 -14.86
CA ASN A 190 8.23 -17.33 -13.64
C ASN A 190 8.84 -16.59 -12.45
N THR A 191 8.00 -16.01 -11.61
CA THR A 191 8.44 -15.11 -10.54
C THR A 191 7.90 -15.57 -9.19
N TYR A 192 8.81 -15.80 -8.25
CA TYR A 192 8.49 -15.99 -6.84
C TYR A 192 8.52 -14.62 -6.13
N LEU A 193 7.55 -14.37 -5.24
CA LEU A 193 7.56 -13.21 -4.36
C LEU A 193 8.57 -13.48 -3.23
N VAL A 194 9.68 -12.74 -3.21
CA VAL A 194 10.59 -12.75 -2.06
C VAL A 194 10.12 -11.66 -1.11
N ILE A 195 9.43 -12.06 -0.05
CA ILE A 195 9.00 -11.18 1.03
C ILE A 195 10.20 -10.96 1.97
N PRO A 196 10.58 -9.72 2.32
CA PRO A 196 11.66 -9.47 3.28
C PRO A 196 11.38 -10.15 4.64
N SER A 197 12.40 -10.76 5.24
CA SER A 197 12.29 -11.44 6.55
C SER A 197 12.02 -10.49 7.74
N SER A 198 12.04 -9.18 7.51
CA SER A 198 11.81 -8.12 8.50
C SER A 198 10.34 -7.69 8.66
N ILE A 199 9.40 -8.34 7.94
CA ILE A 199 7.97 -8.10 8.15
C ILE A 199 7.57 -8.64 9.54
N PRO A 200 6.79 -7.87 10.35
CA PRO A 200 6.31 -8.36 11.63
C PRO A 200 5.64 -9.73 11.49
N LYS A 201 6.01 -10.70 12.34
CA LYS A 201 5.54 -12.10 12.23
C LYS A 201 4.02 -12.27 12.21
N TRP A 202 3.26 -11.28 12.70
CA TRP A 202 1.79 -11.30 12.63
C TRP A 202 1.23 -10.99 11.23
N LEU A 203 2.03 -10.44 10.31
CA LEU A 203 1.62 -10.09 8.94
C LEU A 203 1.82 -11.24 7.94
N VAL A 204 2.68 -12.21 8.27
CA VAL A 204 2.97 -13.39 7.44
C VAL A 204 3.18 -14.55 8.42
N SER A 205 2.13 -15.33 8.68
CA SER A 205 2.31 -16.60 9.39
C SER A 205 2.78 -17.65 8.39
N ASP A 206 3.93 -18.25 8.67
CA ASP A 206 4.52 -19.46 8.10
C ASP A 206 3.86 -19.98 6.82
N PHE A 207 4.44 -19.54 5.69
CA PHE A 207 4.57 -20.38 4.49
C PHE A 207 5.78 -21.29 4.67
#